data_AF-A0A522R081-F1
#
_entry.id   AF-A0A522R081-F1
#
_cell.length_a   1.000
_cell.length_b   1.000
_cell.length_c   1.000
_cell.angle_alpha   90.00
_cell.angle_beta   90.00
_cell.angle_gamma   90.00
#
_symmetry.space_group_name_H-M   'P 1'
#
loop_
_entity.id
_entity.type
_entity.pdbx_description
1 polymer ?
#
loop_
_entity_poly.entity_id
_entity_poly.type
_entity_poly.pdbx_seq_one_letter_code
_entity_poly.pdbx_strand_id
1 'polypeptide(L)'
;MKPCILLFGLPRSGTTWIGKLFDSHPDTLYRHEPDSVRRLSMPLFPEKGDAPRYRDELERFVAALPRWRSPEVVGKQPLFPKRYQSAVGLAAYRASVVAAKAASRIRRHFPCVYRPTGAGGGSARVVWKSVESSGRLGACIEALPEVRAIHLIRHPCGVVASRLRGAVKHGFGQPTW
;
A
#
# COMPACT_ATOMS: atom_id res chain seq x y z
N MET A 1 7.47 17.48 -3.88
CA MET A 1 7.02 16.41 -2.93
C MET A 1 8.23 15.63 -2.49
N LYS A 2 8.28 15.11 -1.25
CA LYS A 2 9.35 14.19 -0.85
C LYS A 2 9.32 12.91 -1.72
N PRO A 3 10.49 12.32 -2.08
CA PRO A 3 10.61 11.00 -2.71
C PRO A 3 9.62 9.96 -2.18
N CYS A 4 8.86 9.30 -3.06
CA CYS A 4 7.98 8.21 -2.68
C CYS A 4 8.81 6.97 -2.30
N ILE A 5 8.41 6.28 -1.23
CA ILE A 5 9.02 4.99 -0.85
C ILE A 5 8.15 3.87 -1.43
N LEU A 6 8.75 3.03 -2.28
CA LEU A 6 8.17 1.80 -2.78
C LEU A 6 8.56 0.66 -1.83
N LEU A 7 7.59 0.08 -1.13
CA LEU A 7 7.80 -1.02 -0.20
C LEU A 7 7.18 -2.30 -0.75
N PHE A 8 7.93 -3.00 -1.61
CA PHE A 8 7.42 -4.13 -2.38
C PHE A 8 8.02 -5.44 -1.89
N GLY A 9 7.32 -6.54 -2.13
CA GLY A 9 7.81 -7.88 -1.81
C GLY A 9 6.67 -8.89 -1.87
N LEU A 10 7.02 -10.17 -1.92
CA LEU A 10 6.02 -11.21 -2.10
C LEU A 10 5.01 -11.27 -0.94
N PRO A 11 3.77 -11.76 -1.20
CA PRO A 11 2.84 -12.09 -0.14
C PRO A 11 3.49 -13.04 0.87
N ARG A 12 3.27 -12.78 2.17
CA ARG A 12 3.84 -13.53 3.32
C ARG A 12 5.31 -13.27 3.64
N SER A 13 5.95 -12.26 3.02
CA SER A 13 7.31 -11.82 3.35
C SER A 13 7.40 -10.78 4.49
N GLY A 14 6.29 -10.47 5.17
CA GLY A 14 6.27 -9.46 6.24
C GLY A 14 6.09 -8.02 5.76
N THR A 15 5.74 -7.80 4.49
CA THR A 15 5.53 -6.47 3.89
C THR A 15 4.49 -5.61 4.63
N THR A 16 3.45 -6.22 5.20
CA THR A 16 2.47 -5.50 6.03
C THR A 16 3.07 -5.05 7.37
N TRP A 17 3.91 -5.87 7.99
CA TRP A 17 4.55 -5.53 9.27
C TRP A 17 5.55 -4.38 9.07
N ILE A 18 6.46 -4.49 8.10
CA ILE A 18 7.38 -3.39 7.74
C ILE A 18 6.59 -2.16 7.28
N GLY A 19 5.52 -2.33 6.52
CA GLY A 19 4.65 -1.22 6.11
C GLY A 19 4.07 -0.48 7.31
N LYS A 20 3.72 -1.20 8.37
CA LYS A 20 3.24 -0.60 9.62
C LYS A 20 4.33 0.04 10.46
N LEU A 21 5.57 -0.44 10.37
CA LEU A 21 6.74 0.25 10.92
C LEU A 21 6.97 1.61 10.22
N PHE A 22 6.82 1.68 8.90
CA PHE A 22 6.84 2.97 8.21
C PHE A 22 5.65 3.85 8.60
N ASP A 23 4.45 3.27 8.73
CA ASP A 23 3.24 4.00 9.12
C ASP A 23 3.26 4.49 10.58
N SER A 24 4.07 3.93 11.47
CA SER A 24 4.18 4.46 12.83
C SER A 24 4.96 5.77 12.89
N HIS A 25 5.75 6.09 11.85
CA HIS A 25 6.47 7.35 11.77
C HIS A 25 5.50 8.55 11.54
N PRO A 26 5.64 9.65 12.28
CA PRO A 26 4.68 10.75 12.24
C PRO A 26 4.66 11.54 10.91
N ASP A 27 5.74 11.48 10.14
CA ASP A 27 5.92 12.21 8.87
C ASP A 27 5.73 11.35 7.60
N THR A 28 5.17 10.15 7.73
CA THR A 28 4.90 9.25 6.59
C THR A 28 3.41 9.14 6.29
N LEU A 29 3.09 9.00 5.01
CA LEU A 29 1.74 8.75 4.51
C LEU A 29 1.68 7.35 3.90
N TYR A 30 1.36 6.35 4.73
CA TYR A 30 1.27 4.96 4.31
C TYR A 30 0.02 4.69 3.45
N ARG A 31 0.20 3.95 2.35
CA ARG A 31 -0.87 3.47 1.47
C ARG A 31 -0.69 1.97 1.25
N HIS A 32 -1.70 1.22 1.69
CA HIS A 32 -1.70 -0.24 1.66
C HIS A 32 -2.22 -0.74 0.31
N GLU A 33 -1.34 -1.35 -0.49
CA GLU A 33 -1.69 -2.04 -1.75
C GLU A 33 -2.66 -1.23 -2.64
N PRO A 34 -2.35 0.05 -2.93
CA PRO A 34 -3.21 0.88 -3.77
C PRO A 34 -3.43 0.24 -5.16
N ASP A 35 -2.43 -0.43 -5.69
CA ASP A 35 -2.45 -1.14 -6.97
C ASP A 35 -3.39 -2.36 -7.01
N SER A 36 -3.83 -2.85 -5.84
CA SER A 36 -4.90 -3.87 -5.74
C SER A 36 -6.30 -3.27 -5.94
N VAL A 37 -6.47 -1.95 -5.70
CA VAL A 37 -7.74 -1.23 -5.87
C VAL A 37 -7.82 -0.58 -7.26
N ARG A 38 -6.73 0.06 -7.70
CA ARG A 38 -6.60 0.56 -9.08
C ARG A 38 -5.41 -0.11 -9.73
N ARG A 39 -5.68 -1.07 -10.61
CA ARG A 39 -4.65 -1.78 -11.36
C ARG A 39 -3.89 -0.81 -12.27
N LEU A 40 -2.59 -1.05 -12.38
CA LEU A 40 -1.74 -0.42 -13.37
C LEU A 40 -1.91 -1.12 -14.72
N SER A 41 -1.76 -0.38 -15.82
CA SER A 41 -1.78 -0.95 -17.17
C SER A 41 -0.55 -1.82 -17.46
N MET A 42 0.54 -1.55 -16.75
CA MET A 42 1.79 -2.31 -16.81
C MET A 42 1.59 -3.79 -16.43
N PRO A 43 2.15 -4.76 -17.20
CA PRO A 43 2.08 -6.17 -16.85
C PRO A 43 2.77 -6.47 -15.51
N LEU A 44 2.56 -7.67 -14.95
CA LEU A 44 3.16 -8.04 -13.65
C LEU A 44 4.69 -8.14 -13.71
N PHE A 45 5.22 -8.51 -14.88
CA PHE A 45 6.66 -8.65 -15.17
C PHE A 45 6.96 -7.88 -16.46
N PRO A 46 7.02 -6.54 -16.41
CA PRO A 46 7.39 -5.72 -17.56
C PRO A 46 8.87 -5.91 -17.90
N GLU A 47 9.22 -5.82 -19.17
CA GLU A 47 10.61 -5.69 -19.54
C GLU A 47 11.15 -4.33 -19.07
N LYS A 48 12.41 -4.31 -18.62
CA LYS A 48 13.02 -3.07 -18.13
C LYS A 48 13.06 -1.98 -19.21
N GLY A 49 13.26 -2.38 -20.47
CA GLY A 49 13.28 -1.46 -21.62
C GLY A 49 11.96 -0.72 -21.86
N ASP A 50 10.83 -1.29 -21.42
CA ASP A 50 9.51 -0.67 -21.57
C ASP A 50 9.20 0.37 -20.48
N ALA A 51 10.06 0.53 -19.46
CA ALA A 51 9.80 1.43 -18.34
C ALA A 51 9.41 2.87 -18.75
N PRO A 52 10.03 3.51 -19.76
CA PRO A 52 9.62 4.85 -20.20
C PRO A 52 8.15 4.94 -20.62
N ARG A 53 7.57 3.87 -21.19
CA ARG A 53 6.16 3.82 -21.61
C ARG A 53 5.18 3.98 -20.45
N TYR A 54 5.59 3.58 -19.24
CA TYR A 54 4.73 3.59 -18.06
C TYR A 54 4.94 4.81 -17.16
N ARG A 55 5.89 5.71 -17.48
CA ARG A 55 6.24 6.86 -16.64
C ARG A 55 5.02 7.72 -16.31
N ASP A 56 4.29 8.19 -17.31
CA ASP A 56 3.14 9.08 -17.11
C ASP A 56 2.03 8.45 -16.27
N GLU A 57 1.79 7.15 -16.43
CA GLU A 57 0.84 6.42 -15.59
C GLU A 57 1.33 6.36 -14.14
N LEU A 58 2.59 5.97 -13.94
CA LEU A 58 3.20 5.82 -12.62
C LEU A 58 3.29 7.15 -11.86
N GLU A 59 3.65 8.24 -12.53
CA GLU A 59 3.69 9.59 -11.95
C GLU A 59 2.30 10.03 -11.51
N ARG A 60 1.30 9.90 -12.40
CA ARG A 60 -0.11 10.17 -12.04
C ARG A 60 -0.59 9.25 -10.94
N PHE A 61 -0.11 8.01 -10.90
CA PHE A 61 -0.47 7.06 -9.87
C PHE A 61 0.05 7.53 -8.50
N VAL A 62 1.33 7.82 -8.39
CA VAL A 62 1.99 8.31 -7.17
C VAL A 62 1.41 9.65 -6.73
N ALA A 63 1.23 10.60 -7.64
CA ALA A 63 0.63 11.92 -7.36
C ALA A 63 -0.83 11.82 -6.87
N ALA A 64 -1.54 10.75 -7.23
CA ALA A 64 -2.88 10.51 -6.74
C ALA A 64 -2.91 9.88 -5.34
N LEU A 65 -1.87 9.19 -4.87
CA LEU A 65 -1.89 8.45 -3.60
C LEU A 65 -2.29 9.28 -2.36
N PRO A 66 -1.85 10.55 -2.21
CA PRO A 66 -2.34 11.43 -1.16
C PRO A 66 -3.83 11.71 -1.24
N ARG A 67 -4.46 11.50 -2.40
CA ARG A 67 -5.86 11.58 -2.86
C ARG A 67 -6.84 10.48 -2.42
N TRP A 68 -6.32 9.30 -2.16
CA TRP A 68 -7.11 8.06 -2.15
C TRP A 68 -7.94 7.83 -0.89
N ARG A 69 -9.20 7.42 -1.07
CA ARG A 69 -10.18 7.25 0.02
C ARG A 69 -10.63 5.81 0.27
N SER A 70 -10.14 4.83 -0.50
CA SER A 70 -10.57 3.44 -0.28
C SER A 70 -10.14 2.95 1.12
N PRO A 71 -11.06 2.36 1.91
CA PRO A 71 -10.76 1.88 3.26
C PRO A 71 -9.75 0.73 3.29
N GLU A 72 -9.60 -0.01 2.19
CA GLU A 72 -8.57 -1.04 2.02
C GLU A 72 -7.16 -0.44 1.97
N VAL A 73 -7.05 0.77 1.38
CA VAL A 73 -5.77 1.45 1.16
C VAL A 73 -5.36 2.32 2.33
N VAL A 74 -6.31 3.07 2.92
CA VAL A 74 -6.01 3.99 4.02
C VAL A 74 -6.29 3.34 5.38
N GLY A 75 -7.34 2.53 5.49
CA GLY A 75 -7.88 2.02 6.75
C GLY A 75 -7.24 0.75 7.29
N LYS A 76 -6.00 0.41 6.88
CA LYS A 76 -5.30 -0.76 7.43
C LYS A 76 -4.93 -0.48 8.89
N GLN A 77 -5.27 -1.36 9.81
CA GLN A 77 -5.00 -1.20 11.25
C GLN A 77 -3.60 -1.71 11.65
N PRO A 78 -3.01 -1.21 12.76
CA PRO A 78 -3.46 -0.07 13.58
C PRO A 78 -3.30 1.29 12.85
N LEU A 79 -4.03 2.31 13.30
CA LEU A 79 -3.90 3.71 12.82
C LEU A 79 -3.12 4.57 13.82
N PHE A 80 -1.98 5.11 13.35
CA PHE A 80 -1.03 5.87 14.17
C PHE A 80 -1.26 7.39 14.09
N PRO A 81 -0.95 8.15 15.16
CA PRO A 81 -0.90 9.60 15.12
C PRO A 81 0.12 10.11 14.09
N LYS A 82 -0.20 11.23 13.43
CA LYS A 82 0.65 11.86 12.41
C LYS A 82 0.91 13.31 12.80
N ARG A 83 2.11 13.82 12.51
CA ARG A 83 2.47 15.23 12.84
C ARG A 83 1.53 16.23 12.18
N TYR A 84 1.10 15.92 10.97
CA TYR A 84 0.19 16.74 10.16
C TYR A 84 -1.30 16.46 10.46
N GLN A 85 -1.62 15.82 11.59
CA GLN A 85 -2.98 15.49 11.99
C GLN A 85 -3.18 15.81 13.48
N SER A 86 -4.24 16.54 13.81
CA SER A 86 -4.62 16.78 15.21
C SER A 86 -5.21 15.52 15.87
N ALA A 87 -5.28 15.50 17.20
CA ALA A 87 -5.92 14.40 17.93
C ALA A 87 -7.40 14.20 17.54
N VAL A 88 -8.14 15.30 17.37
CA VAL A 88 -9.53 15.28 16.86
C VAL A 88 -9.57 14.72 15.44
N GLY A 89 -8.62 15.13 14.58
CA GLY A 89 -8.47 14.57 13.25
C GLY A 89 -8.20 13.06 13.28
N LEU A 90 -7.40 12.56 14.20
CA LEU A 90 -7.15 11.12 14.34
C LEU A 90 -8.42 10.37 14.79
N ALA A 91 -9.18 10.92 15.72
CA ALA A 91 -10.45 10.34 16.15
C ALA A 91 -11.46 10.29 14.99
N ALA A 92 -11.63 11.40 14.25
CA ALA A 92 -12.48 11.47 13.06
C ALA A 92 -12.03 10.48 11.98
N TYR A 93 -10.72 10.29 11.80
CA TYR A 93 -10.18 9.30 10.87
C TYR A 93 -10.52 7.86 11.27
N ARG A 94 -10.33 7.52 12.54
CA ARG A 94 -10.67 6.19 13.07
C ARG A 94 -12.16 5.90 12.88
N ALA A 95 -13.03 6.86 13.25
CA ALA A 95 -14.46 6.75 13.03
C ALA A 95 -14.80 6.58 11.54
N SER A 96 -14.20 7.39 10.67
CA SER A 96 -14.43 7.31 9.23
C SER A 96 -14.00 5.97 8.62
N VAL A 97 -12.92 5.35 9.10
CA VAL A 97 -12.48 4.03 8.64
C VAL A 97 -13.45 2.94 9.09
N VAL A 98 -13.93 2.99 10.34
CA VAL A 98 -14.93 2.04 10.84
C VAL A 98 -16.23 2.17 10.06
N ALA A 99 -16.74 3.39 9.89
CA ALA A 99 -17.95 3.67 9.13
C ALA A 99 -17.82 3.22 7.67
N ALA A 100 -16.69 3.51 7.01
CA ALA A 100 -16.46 3.09 5.62
C ALA A 100 -16.39 1.57 5.48
N LYS A 101 -15.79 0.85 6.42
CA LYS A 101 -15.77 -0.63 6.41
C LYS A 101 -17.14 -1.23 6.66
N ALA A 102 -17.94 -0.64 7.56
CA ALA A 102 -19.31 -1.08 7.80
C ALA A 102 -20.18 -0.85 6.56
N ALA A 103 -20.14 0.36 5.99
CA ALA A 103 -20.85 0.71 4.76
C ALA A 103 -20.39 -0.10 3.54
N SER A 104 -19.13 -0.54 3.53
CA SER A 104 -18.58 -1.40 2.47
C SER A 104 -19.25 -2.77 2.37
N ARG A 105 -20.04 -3.18 3.39
CA ARG A 105 -20.89 -4.38 3.35
C ARG A 105 -22.12 -4.19 2.47
N ILE A 106 -22.59 -2.95 2.29
CA ILE A 106 -23.75 -2.60 1.47
C ILE A 106 -23.29 -2.14 0.08
N ARG A 107 -22.32 -1.21 0.05
CA ARG A 107 -21.73 -0.69 -1.18
C ARG A 107 -20.23 -0.94 -1.16
N ARG A 108 -19.78 -1.92 -1.96
CA ARG A 108 -18.35 -2.27 -2.06
C ARG A 108 -17.50 -1.02 -2.31
N HIS A 109 -16.38 -0.92 -1.60
CA HIS A 109 -15.44 0.22 -1.67
C HIS A 109 -16.03 1.57 -1.25
N PHE A 110 -16.96 1.60 -0.28
CA PHE A 110 -17.47 2.85 0.28
C PHE A 110 -16.31 3.72 0.81
N PRO A 111 -16.16 4.99 0.37
CA PRO A 111 -14.96 5.77 0.64
C PRO A 111 -14.90 6.26 2.10
N CYS A 112 -13.69 6.35 2.64
CA CYS A 112 -13.42 7.10 3.87
C CYS A 112 -13.63 8.60 3.62
N VAL A 113 -14.66 9.15 4.26
CA VAL A 113 -15.02 10.59 4.23
C VAL A 113 -13.89 11.43 4.80
N TYR A 114 -13.32 11.04 5.94
CA TYR A 114 -12.17 11.74 6.54
C TYR A 114 -10.92 10.86 6.53
N ARG A 115 -9.78 11.46 6.18
CA ARG A 115 -8.47 10.81 6.24
C ARG A 115 -7.32 11.82 6.20
N PRO A 116 -6.13 11.45 6.69
CA PRO A 116 -4.91 12.19 6.46
C PRO A 116 -4.53 12.23 4.96
N THR A 117 -4.29 13.43 4.43
CA THR A 117 -3.74 13.65 3.08
C THR A 117 -2.23 13.88 3.09
N GLY A 118 -1.62 14.13 4.24
CA GLY A 118 -0.21 14.54 4.33
C GLY A 118 0.03 16.01 3.95
N ALA A 119 -1.03 16.80 3.79
CA ALA A 119 -0.97 18.25 3.60
C ALA A 119 -0.89 18.97 4.97
N GLY A 120 0.07 19.89 5.11
CA GLY A 120 0.36 20.64 6.35
C GLY A 120 1.71 20.28 6.99
N GLY A 121 2.47 21.27 7.47
CA GLY A 121 3.68 21.10 8.31
C GLY A 121 4.95 20.58 7.62
N GLY A 122 4.97 20.47 6.29
CA GLY A 122 6.05 19.87 5.50
C GLY A 122 5.59 18.52 4.94
N SER A 123 5.39 18.46 3.61
CA SER A 123 4.72 17.33 2.93
C SER A 123 5.18 15.96 3.45
N ALA A 124 4.23 15.15 3.93
CA ALA A 124 4.50 13.79 4.40
C ALA A 124 5.12 12.93 3.30
N ARG A 125 6.04 12.03 3.66
CA ARG A 125 6.64 11.10 2.71
C ARG A 125 5.67 9.95 2.41
N VAL A 126 5.23 9.82 1.16
CA VAL A 126 4.31 8.75 0.75
C VAL A 126 5.04 7.41 0.77
N VAL A 127 4.41 6.40 1.37
CA VAL A 127 4.90 5.02 1.38
C VAL A 127 3.86 4.15 0.66
N TRP A 128 4.19 3.71 -0.55
CA TRP A 128 3.40 2.77 -1.33
C TRP A 128 3.87 1.35 -1.01
N LYS A 129 3.08 0.62 -0.24
CA LYS A 129 3.31 -0.81 -0.02
C LYS A 129 2.56 -1.63 -1.05
N SER A 130 3.22 -2.60 -1.68
CA SER A 130 2.57 -3.55 -2.58
C SER A 130 3.09 -4.97 -2.40
N VAL A 131 2.24 -5.96 -2.68
CA VAL A 131 2.65 -7.35 -2.94
C VAL A 131 2.44 -7.75 -4.40
N GLU A 132 1.50 -7.11 -5.09
CA GLU A 132 1.12 -7.34 -6.49
C GLU A 132 2.13 -6.74 -7.49
N SER A 133 2.90 -5.74 -7.08
CA SER A 133 3.84 -5.02 -7.96
C SER A 133 5.29 -5.42 -7.73
N SER A 134 5.55 -6.57 -7.10
CA SER A 134 6.91 -7.06 -6.86
C SER A 134 7.71 -7.23 -8.16
N GLY A 135 7.11 -7.82 -9.20
CA GLY A 135 7.74 -7.97 -10.52
C GLY A 135 7.88 -6.66 -11.31
N ARG A 136 7.10 -5.64 -10.96
CA ARG A 136 7.13 -4.29 -11.57
C ARG A 136 8.20 -3.38 -10.97
N LEU A 137 8.85 -3.78 -9.88
CA LEU A 137 9.72 -2.89 -9.12
C LEU A 137 10.84 -2.29 -9.97
N GLY A 138 11.47 -3.10 -10.84
CA GLY A 138 12.53 -2.62 -11.73
C GLY A 138 12.05 -1.53 -12.68
N ALA A 139 10.92 -1.73 -13.35
CA ALA A 139 10.31 -0.74 -14.21
C ALA A 139 9.86 0.52 -13.44
N CYS A 140 9.34 0.38 -12.22
CA CYS A 140 8.99 1.52 -11.38
C CYS A 140 10.19 2.39 -11.03
N ILE A 141 11.34 1.79 -10.69
CA ILE A 141 12.57 2.53 -10.34
C ILE A 141 13.11 3.26 -11.57
N GLU A 142 13.13 2.59 -12.72
CA GLU A 142 13.60 3.17 -13.99
C GLU A 142 12.69 4.31 -14.46
N ALA A 143 11.37 4.15 -14.34
CA ALA A 143 10.40 5.15 -14.74
C ALA A 143 10.35 6.36 -13.79
N LEU A 144 10.59 6.16 -12.49
CA LEU A 144 10.47 7.17 -11.44
C LEU A 144 11.82 7.40 -10.72
N PRO A 145 12.72 8.24 -11.24
CA PRO A 145 14.08 8.38 -10.71
C PRO A 145 14.14 8.89 -9.25
N GLU A 146 13.12 9.64 -8.84
CA GLU A 146 13.03 10.25 -7.51
C GLU A 146 12.52 9.29 -6.41
N VAL A 147 12.22 8.03 -6.71
CA VAL A 147 11.72 7.08 -5.70
C VAL A 147 12.85 6.42 -4.90
N ARG A 148 12.49 5.89 -3.73
CA ARG A 148 13.34 4.98 -2.97
C ARG A 148 12.65 3.63 -2.87
N ALA A 149 13.32 2.58 -3.33
CA ALA A 149 12.77 1.23 -3.34
C ALA A 149 13.31 0.38 -2.20
N ILE A 150 12.42 -0.38 -1.57
CA ILE A 150 12.73 -1.41 -0.59
C ILE A 150 12.05 -2.69 -1.06
N HIS A 151 12.85 -3.68 -1.44
CA HIS A 151 12.36 -5.00 -1.83
C HIS A 151 12.53 -6.00 -0.68
N LEU A 152 11.42 -6.53 -0.16
CA LEU A 152 11.43 -7.48 0.94
C LEU A 152 11.56 -8.90 0.43
N ILE A 153 12.67 -9.53 0.79
CA ILE A 153 12.93 -10.94 0.57
C ILE A 153 12.80 -11.67 1.90
N ARG A 154 12.12 -12.81 1.87
CA ARG A 154 12.05 -13.76 2.98
C ARG A 154 12.47 -15.12 2.44
N HIS A 155 13.13 -15.90 3.28
CA HIS A 155 13.48 -17.28 2.96
C HIS A 155 12.28 -18.04 2.35
N PRO A 156 12.42 -18.70 1.19
CA PRO A 156 11.30 -19.30 0.46
C PRO A 156 10.56 -20.35 1.32
N CYS A 157 11.29 -21.19 2.06
CA CYS A 157 10.66 -22.15 2.99
C CYS A 157 9.78 -21.46 4.04
N GLY A 158 10.16 -20.25 4.50
CA GLY A 158 9.35 -19.47 5.43
C GLY A 158 8.07 -18.92 4.80
N VAL A 159 8.11 -18.55 3.52
CA VAL A 159 6.94 -18.13 2.74
C VAL A 159 6.00 -19.32 2.52
N VAL A 160 6.52 -20.45 2.04
CA VAL A 160 5.75 -21.68 1.79
C VAL A 160 5.10 -22.18 3.07
N ALA A 161 5.87 -22.35 4.14
CA ALA A 161 5.34 -22.80 5.43
C ALA A 161 4.27 -21.84 5.98
N SER A 162 4.42 -20.52 5.76
CA SER A 162 3.38 -19.56 6.14
C SER A 162 2.12 -19.66 5.28
N ARG A 163 2.22 -20.01 3.99
CA ARG A 163 1.06 -20.19 3.11
C ARG A 163 0.30 -21.45 3.48
N LEU A 164 1.01 -22.58 3.64
CA LEU A 164 0.44 -23.86 4.04
C LEU A 164 -0.35 -23.74 5.37
N ARG A 165 0.26 -23.15 6.40
CA ARG A 165 -0.45 -22.89 7.67
C ARG A 165 -1.67 -21.98 7.52
N GLY A 166 -1.63 -21.03 6.58
CA GLY A 166 -2.75 -20.13 6.30
C GLY A 166 -3.91 -20.86 5.62
N ALA A 167 -3.62 -21.72 4.64
CA ALA A 167 -4.63 -22.54 3.95
C ALA A 167 -5.37 -23.45 4.92
N VAL A 168 -4.63 -24.15 5.79
CA VAL A 168 -5.20 -25.03 6.83
C VAL A 168 -6.12 -24.25 7.78
N LYS A 169 -5.76 -23.04 8.19
CA LYS A 169 -6.56 -22.22 9.12
C LYS A 169 -7.84 -21.63 8.53
N HIS A 170 -7.94 -21.48 7.20
CA HIS A 170 -9.09 -20.84 6.54
C HIS A 170 -10.04 -21.82 5.85
N GLY A 171 -9.89 -23.14 6.06
CA GLY A 171 -10.84 -24.14 5.56
C GLY A 171 -10.93 -24.22 4.04
N PHE A 172 -9.87 -23.82 3.32
CA PHE A 172 -9.79 -24.15 1.90
C PHE A 172 -9.55 -25.66 1.80
N GLY A 173 -10.43 -26.36 1.09
CA GLY A 173 -10.21 -27.74 0.67
C GLY A 173 -8.81 -27.89 0.08
N GLN A 174 -8.24 -29.07 0.31
CA GLN A 174 -6.92 -29.56 -0.14
C GLN A 174 -6.23 -28.67 -1.20
N PRO A 175 -4.97 -28.22 -0.99
CA PRO A 175 -4.24 -27.53 -2.04
C PRO A 175 -4.08 -28.48 -3.23
N THR A 176 -4.78 -28.21 -4.32
CA THR A 176 -4.54 -28.86 -5.61
C THR A 176 -3.24 -28.27 -6.16
N TRP A 177 -2.21 -29.11 -6.18
CA TRP A 177 -0.98 -28.87 -6.92
C TRP A 177 -1.19 -29.20 -8.38
#